data_AF-A0A4P9Y510-F1
#
_entry.id   AF-A0A4P9Y510-F1
#
_cell.length_a   1.000
_cell.length_b   1.000
_cell.length_c   1.000
_cell.angle_alpha   90.00
_cell.angle_beta   90.00
_cell.angle_gamma   90.00
#
_symmetry.space_group_name_H-M   'P 1'
#
loop_
_entity.id
_entity.type
_entity.pdbx_description
1 polymer ?
#
loop_
_entity_poly.entity_id
_entity_poly.type
_entity_poly.pdbx_seq_one_letter_code
_entity_poly.pdbx_strand_id
1 'polypeptide(L)' 'MFYGHDISFLITNFHTQAMLKHKLVDFIIQFMEEVDKEISEMKLNLNTRARSVAESYLIQFSY' A
#
# COMPACT_ATOMS: atom_id res chain seq x y z
N MET A 1 -23.43 1.96 -9.70
CA MET A 1 -22.22 1.43 -10.36
C MET A 1 -21.04 2.27 -9.87
N PHE A 2 -20.20 1.71 -9.00
CA PHE A 2 -19.05 2.37 -8.35
C PHE A 2 -17.83 2.43 -9.27
N TYR A 3 -17.97 3.00 -10.47
CA TYR A 3 -16.87 3.02 -11.43
C TYR A 3 -15.92 4.19 -11.12
N GLY A 4 -14.66 3.88 -10.80
CA GLY A 4 -13.61 4.87 -10.54
C GLY A 4 -13.07 4.92 -9.10
N HIS A 5 -13.37 3.93 -8.26
CA HIS A 5 -12.74 3.81 -6.94
C HIS A 5 -11.74 2.66 -6.92
N ASP A 6 -10.55 2.91 -6.36
CA ASP A 6 -9.53 1.87 -6.16
C ASP A 6 -9.89 0.90 -5.03
N ILE A 7 -10.61 1.39 -4.01
CA ILE A 7 -11.08 0.59 -2.86
C ILE A 7 -12.39 1.15 -2.30
N SER A 8 -13.18 0.30 -1.64
CA SER A 8 -14.41 0.70 -0.95
C SER A 8 -14.64 -0.13 0.31
N PHE A 9 -15.14 0.51 1.37
CA PHE A 9 -15.52 -0.13 2.62
C PHE A 9 -17.04 -0.20 2.76
N LEU A 10 -17.56 -1.35 3.18
CA LEU A 10 -18.96 -1.51 3.57
C LEU A 10 -19.07 -1.62 5.09
N ILE A 11 -19.58 -0.55 5.73
CA ILE A 11 -19.80 -0.52 7.18
C ILE A 11 -21.28 -0.72 7.46
N THR A 12 -21.61 -1.84 8.10
CA THR A 12 -22.98 -2.17 8.52
C THR A 12 -23.22 -1.83 10.00
N ASN A 13 -24.47 -1.87 10.43
CA ASN A 13 -24.86 -1.69 11.83
C ASN A 13 -24.14 -2.65 12.79
N PHE A 14 -23.85 -3.89 12.38
CA PHE A 14 -23.12 -4.86 13.20
C PHE A 14 -21.71 -4.38 13.56
N HIS A 15 -21.02 -3.71 12.64
CA HIS A 15 -19.69 -3.16 12.88
C HIS A 15 -19.75 -2.04 13.93
N THR A 16 -20.77 -1.18 13.87
CA THR A 16 -20.97 -0.09 14.84
C THR A 16 -21.48 -0.55 16.20
N GLN A 17 -22.03 -1.77 16.28
CA GLN A 17 -22.45 -2.40 17.54
C GLN A 17 -21.28 -3.12 18.21
N ALA A 18 -20.38 -3.72 17.44
CA ALA A 18 -19.19 -4.41 17.95
C ALA A 18 -18.02 -3.46 18.26
N MET A 19 -17.91 -2.34 17.53
CA MET A 19 -16.82 -1.37 17.67
C MET A 19 -17.37 0.03 17.92
N LEU A 20 -16.69 0.78 18.80
CA LEU A 20 -17.00 2.18 19.01
C LEU A 20 -16.80 2.95 17.71
N LYS A 21 -17.78 3.77 17.32
CA LYS A 21 -17.78 4.53 16.06
C LYS A 21 -16.48 5.30 15.79
N HIS A 22 -15.83 5.85 16.81
CA HIS A 22 -14.57 6.58 16.66
C HIS A 22 -13.42 5.63 16.29
N LYS A 23 -13.40 4.40 16.80
CA LYS A 23 -12.39 3.40 16.44
C LYS A 23 -12.51 2.93 14.99
N LEU A 24 -13.72 2.90 14.43
CA LEU A 24 -13.92 2.63 13.01
C LEU A 24 -13.34 3.75 12.14
N VAL A 25 -13.49 5.01 12.56
CA VAL A 25 -12.88 6.16 11.86
C VAL A 25 -11.36 6.10 11.96
N ASP A 26 -10.82 5.88 13.16
CA ASP A 26 -9.37 5.72 13.39
C ASP A 26 -8.79 4.60 12.49
N PHE A 27 -9.49 3.47 12.38
CA PHE A 27 -9.10 2.36 11.52
C PHE A 27 -9.02 2.75 10.04
N ILE A 28 -10.00 3.46 9.50
CA ILE A 28 -10.00 3.86 8.09
C ILE A 28 -8.87 4.84 7.80
N ILE A 29 -8.62 5.79 8.70
CA ILE A 29 -7.51 6.74 8.57
C ILE A 29 -6.17 5.99 8.57
N GLN A 30 -5.95 5.13 9.57
CA GLN A 30 -4.74 4.34 9.67
C GLN A 30 -4.53 3.46 8.43
N PHE A 31 -5.58 2.81 7.94
CA PHE A 31 -5.51 1.97 6.75
C PHE A 31 -5.06 2.77 5.51
N MET A 32 -5.61 3.97 5.31
CA MET A 32 -5.22 4.82 4.18
C MET A 32 -3.75 5.26 4.27
N GLU A 33 -3.27 5.58 5.48
CA GLU A 33 -1.87 5.95 5.71
C GLU A 33 -0.90 4.77 5.49
N GLU A 34 -1.26 3.58 5.98
CA GLU A 34 -0.44 2.37 5.83
C GLU A 34 -0.33 1.93 4.37
N VAL A 35 -1.43 1.98 3.61
CA VAL A 35 -1.42 1.62 2.19
C VAL A 35 -0.52 2.56 1.38
N ASP A 36 -0.57 3.88 1.62
CA ASP A 36 0.29 4.84 0.92
C ASP A 36 1.78 4.61 1.23
N LYS A 37 2.08 4.33 2.50
CA LYS A 37 3.43 4.00 2.95
C LYS A 37 3.94 2.72 2.30
N GLU A 38 3.16 1.64 2.32
CA GLU A 38 3.55 0.34 1.77
C GLU A 38 3.79 0.44 0.25
N ILE A 39 2.94 1.16 -0.48
CA ILE A 39 3.12 1.41 -1.92
C ILE A 39 4.42 2.18 -2.17
N SER A 40 4.71 3.19 -1.35
CA SER A 40 5.94 3.98 -1.45
C SER A 40 7.18 3.11 -1.21
N GLU A 41 7.16 2.25 -0.20
CA GLU A 41 8.24 1.29 0.10
C GLU A 41 8.42 0.27 -1.03
N MET A 42 7.33 -0.28 -1.58
CA MET A 42 7.40 -1.20 -2.72
C MET A 42 8.07 -0.55 -3.94
N LYS A 43 7.73 0.71 -4.26
CA LYS A 43 8.36 1.45 -5.37
C LYS A 43 9.87 1.62 -5.15
N LEU A 44 10.29 1.99 -3.94
CA LEU A 44 11.71 2.14 -3.60
C LEU A 44 12.47 0.81 -3.68
N ASN A 45 11.86 -0.27 -3.22
CA ASN A 45 12.45 -1.61 -3.27
C ASN A 45 12.64 -2.09 -4.72
N LEU A 46 11.66 -1.83 -5.60
CA LEU A 46 11.78 -2.13 -7.02
C LEU A 46 12.94 -1.36 -7.67
N ASN A 47 13.05 -0.05 -7.40
CA ASN A 47 14.13 0.78 -7.95
C ASN A 47 15.51 0.30 -7.48
N THR A 48 15.65 -0.02 -6.20
CA THR A 48 16.90 -0.55 -5.62
C THR A 48 17.29 -1.87 -6.28
N ARG A 49 16.34 -2.79 -6.47
CA ARG A 49 16.59 -4.08 -7.13
C ARG A 49 16.95 -3.92 -8.59
N ALA A 50 16.23 -3.07 -9.33
CA ALA A 50 16.52 -2.79 -10.74
C ALA A 50 17.94 -2.24 -10.91
N ARG A 51 18.35 -1.32 -10.04
CA ARG A 51 19.71 -0.78 -10.01
C ARG A 51 20.76 -1.87 -9.76
N SER A 52 20.57 -2.69 -8.74
CA SER A 52 21.51 -3.77 -8.42
C SER A 52 21.67 -4.78 -9.57
N VAL A 53 20.57 -5.12 -10.26
CA VAL A 53 20.62 -6.00 -11.44
C VAL A 53 21.37 -5.33 -12.60
N ALA A 54 21.11 -4.05 -12.86
CA ALA A 54 21.80 -3.31 -13.92
C ALA A 54 23.31 -3.20 -13.66
N GLU A 55 23.72 -2.88 -12.42
CA GLU A 55 25.13 -2.84 -12.02
C GLU A 55 25.79 -4.21 -12.19
N SER A 56 25.13 -5.29 -11.71
CA SER A 56 25.65 -6.65 -11.83
C SER A 56 25.79 -7.10 -13.29
N TYR A 57 24.82 -6.75 -14.14
CA TYR A 57 24.86 -7.07 -15.56
C TYR A 57 26.03 -6.36 -16.26
N LEU A 58 26.20 -5.05 -16.05
CA LEU A 58 27.27 -4.29 -16.70
C LEU A 58 28.67 -4.71 -16.27
N ILE A 59 28.87 -5.10 -15.01
CA ILE A 59 30.15 -5.65 -14.52
C ILE A 59 30.57 -6.90 -15.33
N GLN A 60 29.62 -7.73 -15.77
CA GLN A 60 29.92 -8.93 -16.55
C GLN A 60 30.47 -8.63 -17.96
N PHE A 61 30.22 -7.44 -18.52
CA PHE A 61 30.74 -7.03 -19.83
C PHE A 61 32.03 -6.20 -19.74
N SER A 62 32.50 -5.89 -18.53
CA SER A 62 33.70 -5.08 -18.29
C SER A 62 35.01 -5.89 -18.34
N TYR A 63 34.96 -7.16 -18.79
CA TYR A 63 36.12 -8.04 -18.98
C TYR A 63 36.20 -8.53 -20.42
#